data_AF-A0A1V4EJ43-F1
#
_entry.id   AF-A0A1V4EJ43-F1
#
_cell.length_a   1.000
_cell.length_b   1.000
_cell.length_c   1.000
_cell.angle_alpha   90.00
_cell.angle_beta   90.00
_cell.angle_gamma   90.00
#
_symmetry.space_group_name_H-M   'P 1'
#
loop_
_entity.id
_entity.type
_entity.pdbx_description
1 polymer ?
#
loop_
_entity_poly.entity_id
_entity_poly.type
_entity_poly.pdbx_seq_one_letter_code
_entity_poly.pdbx_strand_id
1 'polypeptide(L)'
;MGVVVIDAEVTLADVLSLRLAITEPLADGTRLVLRKRGAGEERRVTLGASGGRTRDASVAVSLAPLDLGPGRWDAYLEHDGVRARIQSADPGFSLDRLDAYALGRRTLAYRAYRTRNGFLALKIDPAEPVADVRAVWFREGRFEVTGLLAYTGLDDDDQHRHATLALRHTEPGRGDRVHGDPAATVRVAATVQGVRFHAALSLCDVLAATPDSQGSWEPYLEVDGVDRELPLGARLDDVEGKRRRVHYPRALVDGVPIRPSFTPGDELLLEVGA
;
A
#
# COMPACT_ATOMS: atom_id res chain seq x y z
N MET A 1 -25.65 1.21 -24.88
CA MET A 1 -25.18 2.04 -23.75
C MET A 1 -23.65 2.21 -23.84
N GLY A 2 -23.18 3.29 -24.46
CA GLY A 2 -21.75 3.62 -24.49
C GLY A 2 -21.39 4.39 -23.23
N VAL A 3 -20.70 3.74 -22.29
CA VAL A 3 -20.26 4.35 -21.03
C VAL A 3 -18.77 4.17 -20.87
N VAL A 4 -18.06 5.29 -20.67
CA VAL A 4 -16.63 5.31 -20.40
C VAL A 4 -16.39 6.08 -19.11
N VAL A 5 -15.69 5.45 -18.17
CA VAL A 5 -15.19 6.11 -16.97
C VAL A 5 -14.02 7.00 -17.37
N ILE A 6 -14.12 8.28 -17.06
CA ILE A 6 -13.08 9.28 -17.35
C ILE A 6 -12.28 9.69 -16.11
N ASP A 7 -12.81 9.41 -14.92
CA ASP A 7 -12.10 9.49 -13.63
C ASP A 7 -12.76 8.50 -12.66
N ALA A 8 -11.94 7.74 -11.94
CA ALA A 8 -12.34 6.80 -10.91
C ALA A 8 -11.44 6.90 -9.69
N GLU A 9 -12.06 7.03 -8.52
CA GLU A 9 -11.36 7.17 -7.25
C GLU A 9 -12.09 6.39 -6.15
N VAL A 10 -11.33 5.82 -5.22
CA VAL A 10 -11.86 5.44 -3.92
C VAL A 10 -11.50 6.54 -2.94
N THR A 11 -12.50 7.21 -2.40
CA THR A 11 -12.31 8.29 -1.43
C THR A 11 -11.93 7.75 -0.05
N LEU A 12 -11.55 8.65 0.87
CA LEU A 12 -11.23 8.32 2.27
C LEU A 12 -12.34 7.54 3.00
N ALA A 13 -13.60 7.74 2.61
CA ALA A 13 -14.77 7.10 3.22
C ALA A 13 -15.16 5.77 2.54
N ASP A 14 -14.24 5.15 1.80
CA ASP A 14 -14.48 3.93 1.02
C ASP A 14 -15.68 4.05 0.06
N VAL A 15 -15.80 5.22 -0.57
CA VAL A 15 -16.77 5.49 -1.62
C VAL A 15 -16.06 5.44 -2.97
N LEU A 16 -16.52 4.56 -3.86
CA LEU A 16 -16.13 4.57 -5.26
C LEU A 16 -16.84 5.73 -5.96
N SER A 17 -16.08 6.78 -6.24
CA SER A 17 -16.50 7.94 -7.02
C SER A 17 -16.12 7.71 -8.48
N LEU A 18 -17.09 7.83 -9.37
CA LEU A 18 -16.92 7.68 -10.82
C LEU A 18 -17.43 8.92 -11.53
N ARG A 19 -16.63 9.44 -12.45
CA ARG A 19 -17.09 10.36 -13.49
C ARG A 19 -17.21 9.60 -14.80
N LEU A 20 -18.40 9.63 -15.39
CA LEU A 20 -18.77 8.86 -16.57
C LEU A 20 -19.02 9.81 -17.73
N ALA A 21 -18.41 9.52 -18.88
CA ALA A 21 -18.85 10.01 -20.17
C ALA A 21 -19.87 9.01 -20.74
N ILE A 22 -21.10 9.48 -20.96
CA ILE A 22 -22.26 8.69 -21.35
C ILE A 22 -22.89 9.20 -22.65
N THR A 23 -23.27 8.27 -23.53
CA THR A 23 -24.00 8.62 -24.76
C THR A 23 -25.49 8.88 -24.48
N GLU A 24 -26.03 8.20 -23.47
CA GLU A 24 -27.43 8.23 -23.06
C GLU A 24 -27.48 8.35 -21.53
N PRO A 25 -28.43 9.11 -20.94
CA PRO A 25 -28.64 9.15 -19.50
C PRO A 25 -28.75 7.76 -18.87
N LEU A 26 -28.26 7.61 -17.64
CA LEU A 26 -28.45 6.36 -16.90
C LEU A 26 -29.94 6.19 -16.62
N ALA A 27 -30.51 5.11 -17.18
CA ALA A 27 -31.91 4.76 -16.97
C ALA A 27 -32.17 4.45 -15.50
N ASP A 28 -33.41 4.64 -15.06
CA ASP A 28 -33.81 4.27 -13.71
C ASP A 28 -33.65 2.76 -13.48
N GLY A 29 -33.28 2.36 -12.27
CA GLY A 29 -32.97 0.97 -11.93
C GLY A 29 -31.65 0.44 -12.50
N THR A 30 -30.83 1.26 -13.16
CA THR A 30 -29.45 0.88 -13.55
C THR A 30 -28.63 0.47 -12.32
N ARG A 31 -27.84 -0.59 -12.43
CA ARG A 31 -27.01 -1.12 -11.34
C ARG A 31 -25.53 -1.16 -11.71
N LEU A 32 -24.69 -0.83 -10.74
CA LEU A 32 -23.29 -1.23 -10.73
C LEU A 32 -23.20 -2.66 -10.19
N VAL A 33 -22.53 -3.53 -10.95
CA VAL A 33 -22.24 -4.90 -10.55
C VAL A 33 -20.72 -5.07 -10.42
N LEU A 34 -20.28 -5.48 -9.24
CA LEU A 34 -18.89 -5.84 -8.97
C LEU A 34 -18.80 -7.36 -8.92
N ARG A 35 -17.97 -7.95 -9.78
CA ARG A 35 -17.78 -9.41 -9.85
C ARG A 35 -16.36 -9.81 -9.51
N LYS A 36 -16.19 -10.66 -8.49
CA LYS A 36 -14.90 -11.18 -8.08
C LYS A 36 -14.32 -12.11 -9.14
N ARG A 37 -13.10 -11.80 -9.60
CA ARG A 37 -12.38 -12.63 -10.57
C ARG A 37 -11.99 -13.96 -9.93
N GLY A 38 -12.17 -15.06 -10.65
CA GLY A 38 -11.81 -16.41 -10.21
C GLY A 38 -12.87 -17.10 -9.35
N ALA A 39 -13.54 -16.38 -8.44
CA ALA A 39 -14.59 -16.93 -7.58
C ALA A 39 -16.00 -16.80 -8.16
N GLY A 40 -16.25 -15.79 -9.01
CA GLY A 40 -17.57 -15.56 -9.61
C GLY A 40 -18.60 -14.90 -8.68
N GLU A 41 -18.22 -14.60 -7.45
CA GLU A 41 -19.02 -13.84 -6.49
C GLU A 41 -19.41 -12.45 -7.03
N GLU A 42 -20.64 -12.00 -6.75
CA GLU A 42 -21.15 -10.72 -7.25
C GLU A 42 -21.77 -9.88 -6.12
N ARG A 43 -21.62 -8.56 -6.25
CA ARG A 43 -22.31 -7.54 -5.46
C ARG A 43 -22.94 -6.52 -6.39
N ARG A 44 -24.12 -6.02 -6.02
CA ARG A 44 -24.92 -5.13 -6.86
C ARG A 44 -25.33 -3.90 -6.06
N VAL A 45 -25.28 -2.74 -6.69
CA VAL A 45 -25.78 -1.48 -6.14
C VAL A 45 -26.61 -0.78 -7.19
N THR A 46 -27.83 -0.39 -6.84
CA THR A 46 -28.65 0.47 -7.69
C THR A 46 -28.04 1.87 -7.73
N LEU A 47 -27.79 2.36 -8.93
CA LEU A 47 -27.33 3.72 -9.17
C LEU A 47 -28.54 4.65 -9.19
N GLY A 48 -28.41 5.84 -8.60
CA GLY A 48 -29.43 6.87 -8.74
C GLY A 48 -29.58 7.30 -10.19
N ALA A 49 -30.80 7.71 -10.59
CA ALA A 49 -31.04 8.27 -11.91
C ALA A 49 -30.15 9.51 -12.13
N SER A 50 -29.45 9.59 -13.26
CA SER A 50 -28.75 10.82 -13.64
C SER A 50 -29.81 11.86 -14.02
N GLY A 51 -30.15 12.76 -13.10
CA GLY A 51 -31.25 13.72 -13.25
C GLY A 51 -31.09 14.79 -14.33
N GLY A 52 -30.14 14.65 -15.26
CA GLY A 52 -29.82 15.64 -16.29
C GLY A 52 -29.64 15.04 -17.69
N ARG A 53 -29.92 15.85 -18.72
CA ARG A 53 -29.61 15.55 -20.14
C ARG A 53 -28.12 15.69 -20.48
N THR A 54 -27.25 15.68 -19.47
CA THR A 54 -25.82 15.90 -19.63
C THR A 54 -25.15 14.64 -20.17
N ARG A 55 -24.14 14.83 -21.04
CA ARG A 55 -23.27 13.74 -21.53
C ARG A 55 -22.30 13.23 -20.47
N ASP A 56 -22.31 13.86 -19.29
CA ASP A 56 -21.51 13.49 -18.13
C ASP A 56 -22.46 13.11 -16.99
N ALA A 57 -22.10 12.06 -16.26
CA ALA A 57 -22.75 11.65 -15.02
C ALA A 57 -21.69 11.39 -13.93
N SER A 58 -22.05 11.72 -12.69
CA SER A 58 -21.25 11.39 -11.51
C SER A 58 -21.99 10.37 -10.67
N VAL A 59 -21.26 9.34 -10.25
CA VAL A 59 -21.80 8.24 -9.45
C VAL A 59 -20.92 8.07 -8.22
N ALA A 60 -21.54 7.95 -7.05
CA ALA A 60 -20.86 7.66 -5.79
C ALA A 60 -21.48 6.40 -5.18
N VAL A 61 -20.65 5.38 -4.95
CA VAL A 61 -21.09 4.10 -4.38
C VAL A 61 -20.30 3.82 -3.10
N SER A 62 -20.98 3.76 -1.96
CA SER A 62 -20.37 3.27 -0.72
C SER A 62 -20.03 1.78 -0.85
N LEU A 63 -18.78 1.43 -0.59
CA LEU A 63 -18.28 0.05 -0.71
C LEU A 63 -18.52 -0.77 0.56
N ALA A 64 -18.60 -0.12 1.73
CA ALA A 64 -18.74 -0.80 3.01
C ALA A 64 -19.96 -1.75 3.08
N PRO A 65 -21.18 -1.37 2.62
CA PRO A 65 -22.34 -2.27 2.66
C PRO A 65 -22.24 -3.49 1.72
N LEU A 66 -21.25 -3.51 0.82
CA LEU A 66 -21.09 -4.57 -0.18
C LEU A 66 -20.30 -5.75 0.35
N ASP A 67 -19.63 -5.62 1.49
CA ASP A 67 -18.85 -6.70 2.11
C ASP A 67 -17.94 -7.41 1.09
N LEU A 68 -17.12 -6.61 0.41
CA LEU A 68 -16.20 -7.07 -0.63
C LEU A 68 -14.92 -7.61 0.02
N GLY A 69 -14.62 -8.90 -0.18
CA GLY A 69 -13.37 -9.49 0.26
C GLY A 69 -12.16 -9.20 -0.66
N PRO A 70 -10.94 -9.55 -0.21
CA PRO A 70 -9.71 -9.35 -0.99
C PRO A 70 -9.73 -9.99 -2.39
N GLY A 71 -9.00 -9.37 -3.31
CA GLY A 71 -8.82 -9.77 -4.69
C GLY A 71 -9.29 -8.72 -5.68
N ARG A 72 -9.39 -9.13 -6.95
CA ARG A 72 -9.83 -8.27 -8.04
C ARG A 72 -11.34 -8.40 -8.29
N TRP A 73 -12.00 -7.26 -8.41
CA TRP A 73 -13.42 -7.14 -8.74
C TRP A 73 -13.60 -6.38 -10.04
N ASP A 74 -14.17 -7.04 -11.05
CA ASP A 74 -14.46 -6.42 -12.34
C ASP A 74 -15.79 -5.67 -12.28
N ALA A 75 -15.83 -4.45 -12.85
CA ALA A 75 -17.00 -3.59 -12.81
C ALA A 75 -17.86 -3.69 -14.08
N TYR A 76 -19.17 -3.79 -13.89
CA TYR A 76 -20.17 -3.87 -14.94
C TYR A 76 -21.34 -2.93 -14.65
N LEU A 77 -21.96 -2.43 -15.71
CA LEU A 77 -23.27 -1.81 -15.67
C LEU A 77 -24.32 -2.84 -16.10
N GLU A 78 -25.41 -2.91 -15.35
CA GLU A 78 -26.55 -3.79 -15.60
C GLU A 78 -27.84 -2.98 -15.63
N HIS A 79 -28.64 -3.14 -16.68
CA HIS A 79 -29.96 -2.53 -16.81
C HIS A 79 -30.86 -3.49 -17.61
N ASP A 80 -32.09 -3.73 -17.13
CA ASP A 80 -33.05 -4.67 -17.71
C ASP A 80 -32.45 -6.05 -18.05
N GLY A 81 -31.58 -6.56 -17.16
CA GLY A 81 -30.90 -7.85 -17.33
C GLY A 81 -29.76 -7.84 -18.35
N VAL A 82 -29.58 -6.76 -19.12
CA VAL A 82 -28.45 -6.60 -20.04
C VAL A 82 -27.25 -6.09 -19.26
N ARG A 83 -26.11 -6.78 -19.42
CA ARG A 83 -24.87 -6.46 -18.71
C ARG A 83 -23.76 -6.04 -19.68
N ALA A 84 -23.11 -4.92 -19.38
CA ALA A 84 -21.96 -4.42 -20.12
C ALA A 84 -20.79 -4.13 -19.17
N ARG A 85 -19.57 -4.50 -19.57
CA ARG A 85 -18.37 -4.18 -18.79
C ARG A 85 -18.02 -2.70 -18.96
N ILE A 86 -17.66 -2.03 -17.87
CA ILE A 86 -17.40 -0.59 -17.89
C ILE A 86 -15.99 -0.33 -18.44
N GLN A 87 -15.90 0.42 -19.54
CA GLN A 87 -14.62 0.89 -20.08
C GLN A 87 -14.07 2.03 -19.21
N SER A 88 -12.75 2.13 -19.10
CA SER A 88 -12.07 3.23 -18.39
C SER A 88 -11.02 3.88 -19.27
N ALA A 89 -11.08 5.19 -19.42
CA ALA A 89 -10.02 6.02 -19.97
C ALA A 89 -9.01 6.41 -18.88
N ASP A 90 -9.46 6.53 -17.62
CA ASP A 90 -8.60 6.80 -16.46
C ASP A 90 -7.72 5.59 -16.13
N PRO A 91 -6.38 5.74 -16.03
CA PRO A 91 -5.51 4.68 -15.53
C PRO A 91 -5.82 4.26 -14.08
N GLY A 92 -6.40 5.14 -13.25
CA GLY A 92 -6.74 4.90 -11.85
C GLY A 92 -5.52 4.85 -10.92
N PHE A 93 -4.47 5.61 -11.25
CA PHE A 93 -3.29 5.77 -10.38
C PHE A 93 -3.03 7.25 -10.12
N SER A 94 -2.97 7.61 -8.85
CA SER A 94 -2.51 8.91 -8.35
C SER A 94 -1.84 8.65 -7.00
N LEU A 95 -0.56 8.99 -6.90
CA LEU A 95 0.20 8.78 -5.66
C LEU A 95 -0.41 9.60 -4.53
N ASP A 96 -0.68 10.89 -4.76
CA ASP A 96 -1.27 11.78 -3.75
C ASP A 96 -2.62 11.25 -3.21
N ARG A 97 -3.47 10.68 -4.07
CA ARG A 97 -4.74 10.06 -3.64
C ARG A 97 -4.49 8.79 -2.83
N LEU A 98 -3.50 7.97 -3.20
CA LEU A 98 -3.14 6.78 -2.43
C LEU A 98 -2.58 7.14 -1.06
N ASP A 99 -1.79 8.22 -0.98
CA ASP A 99 -1.21 8.72 0.27
C ASP A 99 -2.30 9.23 1.19
N ALA A 100 -3.20 10.09 0.68
CA ALA A 100 -4.36 10.55 1.44
C ALA A 100 -5.23 9.37 1.90
N TYR A 101 -5.50 8.42 1.01
CA TYR A 101 -6.26 7.22 1.33
C TYR A 101 -5.58 6.40 2.42
N ALA A 102 -4.26 6.28 2.43
CA ALA A 102 -3.52 5.50 3.42
C ALA A 102 -3.53 6.09 4.84
N LEU A 103 -3.91 7.35 5.06
CA LEU A 103 -3.84 8.00 6.39
C LEU A 103 -4.79 7.37 7.43
N GLY A 104 -6.01 7.01 7.01
CA GLY A 104 -7.01 6.44 7.91
C GLY A 104 -6.73 4.97 8.29
N ARG A 105 -7.16 4.56 9.48
CA ARG A 105 -7.09 3.17 9.93
C ARG A 105 -7.95 2.25 9.06
N ARG A 106 -7.37 1.15 8.56
CA ARG A 106 -8.07 0.21 7.67
C ARG A 106 -7.62 -1.23 7.88
N THR A 107 -8.50 -2.15 7.52
CA THR A 107 -8.25 -3.61 7.41
C THR A 107 -8.29 -4.10 5.96
N LEU A 108 -8.87 -3.31 5.06
CA LEU A 108 -8.88 -3.53 3.62
C LEU A 108 -8.53 -2.20 2.93
N ALA A 109 -7.75 -2.27 1.85
CA ALA A 109 -7.46 -1.14 0.99
C ALA A 109 -8.11 -1.35 -0.38
N TYR A 110 -8.97 -0.41 -0.79
CA TYR A 110 -9.64 -0.45 -2.09
C TYR A 110 -8.91 0.47 -3.08
N ARG A 111 -8.70 0.00 -4.31
CA ARG A 111 -8.11 0.78 -5.40
C ARG A 111 -8.90 0.59 -6.68
N ALA A 112 -9.42 1.68 -7.24
CA ALA A 112 -9.94 1.68 -8.59
C ALA A 112 -8.80 1.76 -9.60
N TYR A 113 -8.84 0.95 -10.65
CA TYR A 113 -7.80 0.96 -11.68
C TYR A 113 -8.32 0.49 -13.03
N ARG A 114 -7.58 0.84 -14.09
CA ARG A 114 -7.83 0.32 -15.43
C ARG A 114 -7.02 -0.95 -15.68
N THR A 115 -7.74 -2.00 -16.03
CA THR A 115 -7.14 -3.26 -16.46
C THR A 115 -6.43 -3.10 -17.81
N ARG A 116 -5.48 -3.97 -18.13
CA ARG A 116 -4.76 -3.96 -19.42
C ARG A 116 -5.66 -3.94 -20.66
N ASN A 117 -6.88 -4.48 -20.54
CA ASN A 117 -7.86 -4.52 -21.63
C ASN A 117 -8.79 -3.29 -21.66
N GLY A 118 -8.49 -2.23 -20.89
CA GLY A 118 -9.23 -0.97 -20.93
C GLY A 118 -10.51 -0.91 -20.10
N PHE A 119 -10.68 -1.83 -19.14
CA PHE A 119 -11.89 -1.87 -18.30
C PHE A 119 -11.61 -1.47 -16.85
N LEU A 120 -12.60 -0.84 -16.21
CA LEU A 120 -12.59 -0.53 -14.79
C LEU A 120 -12.61 -1.83 -13.95
N ALA A 121 -11.78 -1.85 -12.91
CA ALA A 121 -11.81 -2.87 -11.86
C ALA A 121 -11.43 -2.22 -10.51
N LEU A 122 -11.79 -2.91 -9.43
CA LEU A 122 -11.29 -2.65 -8.09
C LEU A 122 -10.27 -3.73 -7.73
N LYS A 123 -9.13 -3.33 -7.16
CA LYS A 123 -8.24 -4.21 -6.42
C LYS A 123 -8.49 -3.99 -4.93
N ILE A 124 -8.63 -5.08 -4.18
CA ILE A 124 -8.83 -5.04 -2.73
C ILE A 124 -7.74 -5.90 -2.10
N ASP A 125 -6.89 -5.28 -1.30
CA ASP A 125 -5.82 -5.95 -0.58
C ASP A 125 -6.07 -5.84 0.94
N PRO A 126 -5.64 -6.83 1.75
CA PRO A 126 -5.56 -6.64 3.20
C PRO A 126 -4.74 -5.39 3.52
N ALA A 127 -5.22 -4.58 4.45
CA ALA A 127 -4.51 -3.41 4.95
C ALA A 127 -4.09 -3.67 6.39
N GLU A 128 -2.81 -3.44 6.67
CA GLU A 128 -2.27 -3.47 8.02
C GLU A 128 -1.43 -2.21 8.24
N PRO A 129 -1.38 -1.68 9.47
CA PRO A 129 -0.46 -0.62 9.84
C PRO A 129 0.97 -0.94 9.38
N VAL A 130 1.59 -0.02 8.64
CA VAL A 130 2.94 -0.18 8.07
C VAL A 130 3.66 1.16 8.01
N ALA A 131 4.99 1.15 8.14
CA ALA A 131 5.83 2.29 7.82
C ALA A 131 6.19 2.21 6.32
N ASP A 132 5.41 2.90 5.48
CA ASP A 132 5.58 2.88 4.02
C ASP A 132 6.79 3.72 3.60
N VAL A 133 7.82 3.05 3.13
CA VAL A 133 9.13 3.61 2.76
C VAL A 133 9.05 4.32 1.42
N ARG A 134 9.44 5.59 1.42
CA ARG A 134 9.47 6.45 0.22
C ARG A 134 10.86 6.63 -0.36
N ALA A 135 11.87 6.63 0.50
CA ALA A 135 13.25 6.75 0.09
C ALA A 135 14.16 6.04 1.08
N VAL A 136 15.19 5.42 0.52
CA VAL A 136 16.31 4.84 1.26
C VAL A 136 17.57 5.51 0.73
N TRP A 137 18.31 6.17 1.61
CA TRP A 137 19.64 6.66 1.32
C TRP A 137 20.66 5.76 2.01
N PHE A 138 21.58 5.25 1.20
CA PHE A 138 22.59 4.31 1.63
C PHE A 138 23.96 4.81 1.16
N ARG A 139 24.64 5.56 2.04
CA ARG A 139 25.91 6.23 1.73
C ARG A 139 26.75 6.40 2.99
N GLU A 140 28.07 6.45 2.84
CA GLU A 140 29.01 6.86 3.90
C GLU A 140 28.89 6.07 5.22
N GLY A 141 28.59 4.76 5.14
CA GLY A 141 28.39 3.95 6.34
C GLY A 141 27.08 4.23 7.09
N ARG A 142 26.11 4.91 6.45
CA ARG A 142 24.82 5.26 7.02
C ARG A 142 23.66 4.63 6.23
N PHE A 143 22.68 4.14 6.97
CA PHE A 143 21.36 3.79 6.45
C PHE A 143 20.37 4.85 6.92
N GLU A 144 19.73 5.51 5.97
CA GLU A 144 18.72 6.54 6.22
C GLU A 144 17.46 6.22 5.44
N VAL A 145 16.31 6.39 6.07
CA VAL A 145 15.02 6.02 5.52
C VAL A 145 13.96 7.05 5.89
N THR A 146 13.13 7.41 4.92
CA THR A 146 11.96 8.25 5.13
C THR A 146 10.72 7.62 4.55
N GLY A 147 9.57 7.96 5.12
CA GLY A 147 8.31 7.51 4.58
C GLY A 147 7.11 8.09 5.30
N LEU A 148 5.98 7.39 5.21
CA LEU A 148 4.78 7.70 5.96
C LEU A 148 4.24 6.49 6.74
N LEU A 149 3.45 6.76 7.77
CA LEU A 149 2.72 5.77 8.53
C LEU A 149 1.37 5.53 7.84
N ALA A 150 1.21 4.35 7.23
CA ALA A 150 0.00 3.97 6.51
C ALA A 150 -0.89 3.08 7.38
N TYR A 151 -2.19 3.30 7.28
CA TYR A 151 -3.27 2.55 7.93
C TYR A 151 -3.22 2.53 9.46
N THR A 152 -2.44 3.42 10.08
CA THR A 152 -2.33 3.55 11.55
C THR A 152 -3.54 4.25 12.16
N GLY A 153 -4.17 5.16 11.39
CA GLY A 153 -5.21 6.07 11.88
C GLY A 153 -4.68 7.23 12.70
N LEU A 154 -3.39 7.52 12.62
CA LEU A 154 -2.84 8.79 13.11
C LEU A 154 -3.24 9.91 12.15
N ASP A 155 -3.47 11.09 12.71
CA ASP A 155 -3.75 12.30 11.92
C ASP A 155 -2.46 12.80 11.24
N ASP A 156 -2.59 13.27 9.99
CA ASP A 156 -1.52 14.00 9.30
C ASP A 156 -1.50 15.46 9.78
N ASP A 157 -1.03 15.65 11.01
CA ASP A 157 -0.87 16.93 11.68
C ASP A 157 0.61 17.35 11.86
N ASP A 158 0.87 18.46 12.55
CA ASP A 158 2.22 18.91 12.88
C ASP A 158 2.72 18.37 14.23
N GLN A 159 2.02 17.42 14.85
CA GLN A 159 2.44 16.87 16.14
C GLN A 159 3.68 16.02 15.98
N HIS A 160 4.65 16.27 16.86
CA HIS A 160 5.83 15.43 16.97
C HIS A 160 5.52 14.23 17.86
N ARG A 161 5.86 13.04 17.40
CA ARG A 161 5.68 11.79 18.14
C ARG A 161 7.05 11.19 18.40
N HIS A 162 7.26 10.64 19.60
CA HIS A 162 8.46 9.84 19.84
C HIS A 162 8.38 8.57 19.01
N ALA A 163 9.51 8.22 18.39
CA ALA A 163 9.62 7.01 17.60
C ALA A 163 11.02 6.42 17.74
N THR A 164 11.10 5.10 17.57
CA THR A 164 12.34 4.35 17.58
C THR A 164 12.38 3.45 16.35
N LEU A 165 13.45 3.52 15.57
CA LEU A 165 13.76 2.53 14.55
C LEU A 165 14.53 1.39 15.22
N ALA A 166 14.01 0.17 15.11
CA ALA A 166 14.65 -1.05 15.58
C ALA A 166 15.01 -1.94 14.40
N LEU A 167 16.24 -2.44 14.34
CA LEU A 167 16.68 -3.45 13.37
C LEU A 167 16.92 -4.75 14.11
N ARG A 168 16.28 -5.83 13.67
CA ARG A 168 16.43 -7.17 14.24
C ARG A 168 17.21 -8.08 13.32
N HIS A 169 18.23 -8.73 13.84
CA HIS A 169 19.03 -9.69 13.08
C HIS A 169 18.32 -11.04 12.95
N THR A 170 18.29 -11.56 11.73
CA THR A 170 17.77 -12.89 11.39
C THR A 170 18.90 -13.69 10.73
N GLU A 171 19.31 -14.78 11.37
CA GLU A 171 20.36 -15.68 10.84
C GLU A 171 19.87 -16.47 9.61
N PRO A 172 20.71 -16.65 8.57
CA PRO A 172 20.38 -17.50 7.43
C PRO A 172 20.15 -18.96 7.87
N GLY A 173 18.99 -19.53 7.53
CA GLY A 173 18.72 -20.97 7.70
C GLY A 173 18.05 -21.39 9.01
N ARG A 174 17.82 -20.48 9.97
CA ARG A 174 16.87 -20.71 11.06
C ARG A 174 15.45 -20.36 10.60
N GLY A 175 14.82 -21.29 9.88
CA GLY A 175 13.38 -21.22 9.63
C GLY A 175 12.60 -21.30 10.95
N ASP A 176 11.66 -20.36 11.15
CA ASP A 176 10.51 -20.43 12.05
C ASP A 176 10.66 -21.32 13.31
N ARG A 177 11.52 -20.94 14.27
CA ARG A 177 11.47 -21.42 15.66
C ARG A 177 11.98 -20.30 16.57
N VAL A 178 11.12 -19.62 17.34
CA VAL A 178 10.66 -20.03 18.69
C VAL A 178 11.80 -20.66 19.49
N HIS A 179 12.44 -19.83 20.33
CA HIS A 179 13.34 -20.16 21.44
C HIS A 179 14.80 -20.53 21.11
N GLY A 180 15.61 -19.52 20.75
CA GLY A 180 17.07 -19.62 20.90
C GLY A 180 17.76 -18.28 20.68
N ASP A 181 18.44 -17.78 21.73
CA ASP A 181 19.16 -16.50 21.87
C ASP A 181 18.38 -15.23 21.43
N PRO A 182 18.51 -14.09 22.12
CA PRO A 182 17.88 -12.87 21.65
C PRO A 182 18.53 -12.48 20.31
N ALA A 183 17.72 -12.42 19.25
CA ALA A 183 18.10 -11.80 17.99
C ALA A 183 18.74 -10.42 18.31
N ALA A 184 19.98 -10.21 17.84
CA ALA A 184 20.66 -8.94 18.06
C ALA A 184 19.76 -7.82 17.53
N THR A 185 19.60 -6.75 18.32
CA THR A 185 18.72 -5.65 17.98
C THR A 185 19.47 -4.32 18.12
N VAL A 186 19.47 -3.52 17.07
CA VAL A 186 19.98 -2.14 17.10
C VAL A 186 18.80 -1.18 17.15
N ARG A 187 18.84 -0.19 18.04
CA ARG A 187 17.78 0.80 18.22
C ARG A 187 18.34 2.21 18.09
N VAL A 188 17.65 3.05 17.33
CA VAL A 188 17.98 4.48 17.20
C VAL A 188 16.71 5.32 17.27
N ALA A 189 16.82 6.53 17.79
CA ALA A 189 15.73 7.49 17.74
C ALA A 189 15.32 7.76 16.29
N ALA A 190 14.01 7.82 16.06
CA ALA A 190 13.39 8.24 14.81
C ALA A 190 12.53 9.49 15.07
N THR A 191 12.31 10.27 14.02
CA THR A 191 11.44 11.44 14.07
C THR A 191 10.14 11.11 13.36
N VAL A 192 9.01 11.40 13.99
CA VAL A 192 7.68 11.36 13.36
C VAL A 192 7.02 12.72 13.53
N GLN A 193 6.61 13.34 12.43
CA GLN A 193 5.80 14.55 12.39
C GLN A 193 4.51 14.25 11.63
N GLY A 194 3.37 14.30 12.33
CA GLY A 194 2.10 13.81 11.81
C GLY A 194 2.17 12.32 11.51
N VAL A 195 2.16 11.99 10.22
CA VAL A 195 2.40 10.62 9.71
C VAL A 195 3.74 10.45 9.01
N ARG A 196 4.54 11.51 8.84
CA ARG A 196 5.81 11.42 8.11
C ARG A 196 6.91 10.99 9.07
N PHE A 197 7.70 10.00 8.69
CA PHE A 197 8.81 9.54 9.49
C PHE A 197 10.16 9.73 8.80
N HIS A 198 11.18 9.93 9.62
CA HIS A 198 12.59 9.92 9.26
C HIS A 198 13.35 9.12 10.30
N ALA A 199 14.24 8.23 9.85
CA ALA A 199 15.14 7.53 10.73
C ALA A 199 16.49 7.33 10.04
N ALA A 200 17.56 7.34 10.81
CA ALA A 200 18.88 7.08 10.29
C ALA A 200 19.77 6.41 11.35
N LEU A 201 20.56 5.43 10.93
CA LEU A 201 21.46 4.67 11.80
C LEU A 201 22.84 4.52 11.16
N SER A 202 23.83 4.30 12.02
CA SER A 202 25.18 3.95 11.63
C SER A 202 25.26 2.45 11.32
N LEU A 203 25.83 2.11 10.16
CA LEU A 203 26.07 0.71 9.80
C LEU A 203 27.16 0.06 10.65
N CYS A 204 28.04 0.86 11.27
CA CYS A 204 28.99 0.35 12.27
C CYS A 204 28.26 -0.21 13.49
N ASP A 205 27.12 0.38 13.90
CA ASP A 205 26.34 -0.13 15.04
C ASP A 205 25.70 -1.49 14.70
N VAL A 206 25.28 -1.66 13.45
CA VAL A 206 24.77 -2.94 12.93
C VAL A 206 25.85 -4.02 12.95
N LEU A 207 27.05 -3.71 12.47
CA LEU A 207 28.17 -4.65 12.51
C LEU A 207 28.64 -4.95 13.94
N ALA A 208 28.70 -3.94 14.81
CA ALA A 208 29.10 -4.11 16.20
C ALA A 208 28.12 -4.99 17.00
N ALA A 209 26.84 -4.97 16.64
CA ALA A 209 25.83 -5.82 17.25
C ALA A 209 25.98 -7.30 16.87
N THR A 210 26.60 -7.60 15.72
CA THR A 210 26.92 -8.99 15.29
C THR A 210 28.29 -9.08 14.58
N PRO A 211 29.41 -8.95 15.32
CA PRO A 211 30.75 -8.75 14.73
C PRO A 211 31.21 -9.86 13.77
N ASP A 212 30.75 -11.08 14.00
CA ASP A 212 31.14 -12.29 13.24
C ASP A 212 29.96 -12.95 12.53
N SER A 213 28.80 -12.29 12.48
CA SER A 213 27.59 -12.87 11.87
C SER A 213 27.25 -12.22 10.54
N GLN A 214 26.77 -13.06 9.63
CA GLN A 214 26.14 -12.63 8.39
C GLN A 214 24.64 -12.84 8.50
N GLY A 215 23.86 -12.16 7.68
CA GLY A 215 22.43 -12.37 7.63
C GLY A 215 21.65 -11.13 7.26
N SER A 216 20.35 -11.21 7.49
CA SER A 216 19.42 -10.15 7.15
C SER A 216 19.03 -9.41 8.42
N TRP A 217 18.86 -8.11 8.30
CA TRP A 217 18.34 -7.26 9.37
C TRP A 217 17.00 -6.68 8.93
N GLU A 218 16.00 -6.88 9.78
CA GLU A 218 14.62 -6.47 9.57
C GLU A 218 14.34 -5.18 10.33
N PRO A 219 14.10 -4.06 9.64
CA PRO A 219 13.75 -2.78 10.24
C PRO A 219 12.25 -2.69 10.60
N TYR A 220 11.98 -2.22 11.81
CA TYR A 220 10.67 -1.92 12.36
C TYR A 220 10.66 -0.52 12.98
N LEU A 221 9.54 0.19 12.88
CA LEU A 221 9.31 1.47 13.53
C LEU A 221 8.33 1.32 14.69
N GLU A 222 8.76 1.71 15.88
CA GLU A 222 7.92 1.90 17.05
C GLU A 222 7.53 3.38 17.12
N VAL A 223 6.24 3.68 17.30
CA VAL A 223 5.73 5.05 17.32
C VAL A 223 4.72 5.21 18.44
N ASP A 224 4.86 6.27 19.23
CA ASP A 224 3.89 6.62 20.26
C ASP A 224 2.49 6.83 19.68
N GLY A 225 1.50 6.14 20.25
CA GLY A 225 0.11 6.15 19.77
C GLY A 225 -0.21 5.06 18.74
N VAL A 226 0.73 4.15 18.46
CA VAL A 226 0.50 2.96 17.62
C VAL A 226 0.78 1.70 18.45
N ASP A 227 -0.22 0.84 18.60
CA ASP A 227 -0.18 -0.31 19.52
C ASP A 227 0.71 -1.48 19.05
N ARG A 228 1.40 -1.34 17.91
CA ARG A 228 2.25 -2.38 17.33
C ARG A 228 3.46 -1.77 16.63
N GLU A 229 4.51 -2.57 16.54
CA GLU A 229 5.66 -2.29 15.69
C GLU A 229 5.24 -2.31 14.22
N LEU A 230 5.73 -1.35 13.47
CA LEU A 230 5.42 -1.17 12.06
C LEU A 230 6.59 -1.69 11.22
N PRO A 231 6.43 -2.78 10.47
CA PRO A 231 7.48 -3.19 9.54
C PRO A 231 7.71 -2.06 8.53
N LEU A 232 8.97 -1.83 8.17
CA LEU A 232 9.30 -0.94 7.06
C LEU A 232 9.09 -1.71 5.76
N GLY A 233 8.22 -1.22 4.90
CA GLY A 233 7.98 -1.81 3.58
C GLY A 233 7.56 -0.76 2.58
N ALA A 234 7.48 -1.08 1.30
CA ALA A 234 6.98 -0.17 0.29
C ALA A 234 5.76 -0.84 -0.36
N ARG A 235 4.59 -0.67 0.25
CA ARG A 235 3.36 -1.39 -0.13
C ARG A 235 2.33 -0.48 -0.81
N LEU A 236 2.46 0.83 -0.69
CA LEU A 236 1.49 1.76 -1.27
C LEU A 236 1.69 2.00 -2.77
N ASP A 237 2.93 2.01 -3.27
CA ASP A 237 3.15 2.11 -4.70
C ASP A 237 2.56 0.90 -5.45
N ASP A 238 2.26 1.05 -6.73
CA ASP A 238 1.68 0.01 -7.58
C ASP A 238 2.73 -0.96 -8.16
N VAL A 239 4.00 -0.81 -7.77
CA VAL A 239 5.11 -1.61 -8.26
C VAL A 239 5.31 -2.82 -7.36
N GLU A 240 4.58 -3.89 -7.64
CA GLU A 240 4.77 -5.15 -6.95
C GLU A 240 6.10 -5.84 -7.31
N GLY A 241 6.66 -6.56 -6.33
CA GLY A 241 7.82 -7.43 -6.53
C GLY A 241 9.13 -6.65 -6.62
N LYS A 242 9.30 -5.67 -5.72
CA LYS A 242 10.45 -4.76 -5.65
C LYS A 242 11.77 -5.50 -5.54
N ARG A 243 11.77 -6.66 -4.88
CA ARG A 243 12.93 -7.56 -4.80
C ARG A 243 13.62 -7.81 -6.15
N ARG A 244 12.86 -7.87 -7.25
CA ARG A 244 13.38 -8.15 -8.61
C ARG A 244 13.59 -6.90 -9.46
N ARG A 245 13.20 -5.73 -8.97
CA ARG A 245 13.12 -4.48 -9.75
C ARG A 245 13.98 -3.36 -9.17
N VAL A 246 14.17 -3.34 -7.86
CA VAL A 246 14.92 -2.32 -7.14
C VAL A 246 16.23 -2.93 -6.64
N HIS A 247 17.34 -2.34 -7.08
CA HIS A 247 18.68 -2.78 -6.70
C HIS A 247 19.42 -1.60 -6.08
N TYR A 248 19.81 -1.77 -4.82
CA TYR A 248 20.66 -0.80 -4.12
C TYR A 248 22.14 -1.14 -4.35
N PRO A 249 23.01 -0.13 -4.42
CA PRO A 249 24.45 -0.36 -4.43
C PRO A 249 24.89 -1.01 -3.12
N ARG A 250 25.89 -1.88 -3.20
CA ARG A 250 26.58 -2.41 -2.01
C ARG A 250 27.51 -1.34 -1.43
N ALA A 251 27.57 -1.24 -0.11
CA ALA A 251 28.60 -0.50 0.60
C ALA A 251 29.52 -1.49 1.33
N LEU A 252 30.79 -1.12 1.49
CA LEU A 252 31.72 -1.83 2.35
C LEU A 252 31.89 -1.00 3.62
N VAL A 253 31.60 -1.60 4.77
CA VAL A 253 31.81 -1.01 6.09
C VAL A 253 32.73 -1.96 6.84
N ASP A 254 33.92 -1.50 7.22
CA ASP A 254 34.99 -2.33 7.80
C ASP A 254 35.28 -3.62 7.01
N GLY A 255 35.20 -3.54 5.68
CA GLY A 255 35.42 -4.67 4.77
C GLY A 255 34.22 -5.62 4.60
N VAL A 256 33.14 -5.44 5.38
CA VAL A 256 31.92 -6.23 5.29
C VAL A 256 30.95 -5.62 4.28
N PRO A 257 30.47 -6.37 3.27
CA PRO A 257 29.47 -5.88 2.34
C PRO A 257 28.11 -5.77 3.01
N ILE A 258 27.47 -4.61 2.86
CA ILE A 258 26.10 -4.36 3.31
C ILE A 258 25.29 -3.79 2.16
N ARG A 259 24.03 -4.21 2.01
CA ARG A 259 23.11 -3.62 1.02
C ARG A 259 21.65 -3.69 1.49
N PRO A 260 20.84 -2.66 1.20
CA PRO A 260 19.41 -2.80 1.31
C PRO A 260 18.84 -3.75 0.25
N SER A 261 17.78 -4.48 0.61
CA SER A 261 17.04 -5.39 -0.26
C SER A 261 15.55 -5.36 0.10
N PHE A 262 14.72 -6.07 -0.66
CA PHE A 262 13.30 -6.25 -0.33
C PHE A 262 12.93 -7.73 -0.27
N THR A 263 12.02 -8.09 0.65
CA THR A 263 11.37 -9.40 0.68
C THR A 263 10.43 -9.57 -0.52
N PRO A 264 9.94 -10.79 -0.82
CA PRO A 264 8.86 -10.98 -1.79
C PRO A 264 7.57 -10.21 -1.45
N GLY A 265 7.35 -9.86 -0.17
CA GLY A 265 6.23 -9.07 0.31
C GLY A 265 6.50 -7.56 0.33
N ASP A 266 7.56 -7.12 -0.33
CA ASP A 266 7.99 -5.72 -0.43
C ASP A 266 8.32 -5.07 0.94
N GLU A 267 8.75 -5.87 1.92
CA GLU A 267 9.35 -5.38 3.17
C GLU A 267 10.83 -5.11 2.98
N LEU A 268 11.33 -4.04 3.57
CA LEU A 268 12.73 -3.63 3.48
C LEU A 268 13.60 -4.54 4.35
N LEU A 269 14.79 -4.87 3.88
CA LEU A 269 15.83 -5.59 4.63
C LEU A 269 17.17 -4.88 4.45
N LEU A 270 18.08 -5.11 5.40
CA LEU A 270 19.52 -4.90 5.20
C LEU A 270 20.23 -6.25 5.20
N GLU A 271 20.89 -6.59 4.10
CA GLU A 271 21.73 -7.78 4.00
C GLU A 271 23.15 -7.44 4.41
N VAL A 272 23.73 -8.23 5.32
CA VAL A 272 25.11 -8.09 5.81
C VAL A 272 25.89 -9.35 5.45
N GLY A 273 27.02 -9.17 4.76
CA GLY A 273 27.92 -10.26 4.35
C GLY A 273 27.55 -10.97 3.03
N ALA A 274 26.50 -10.53 2.34
CA ALA A 274 25.91 -11.19 1.16
C ALA A 274 26.24 -10.54 -0.20
#